data_AF-A0A914UJD1-F1
#
_entry.id   AF-A0A914UJD1-F1
#
_cell.length_a   1.000
_cell.length_b   1.000
_cell.length_c   1.000
_cell.angle_alpha   90.00
_cell.angle_beta   90.00
_cell.angle_gamma   90.00
#
_symmetry.space_group_name_H-M   'P 1'
#
loop_
_entity.id
_entity.type
_entity.pdbx_description
1 polymer ?
#
loop_
_entity_poly.entity_id
_entity_poly.type
_entity_poly.pdbx_seq_one_letter_code
_entity_poly.pdbx_strand_id
1 'polypeptide(L)'
;MDEQKQKAIQKHYATLVKSMNSLWIMDHLAHLLSLEEMESIRKAHLTPQERTRELIAVLFRKTEELRPFGCFIKALEETDDNHKILAEAILKTYTHENGANVAEKVSRNSHLDAGETEHGFKM
;
A
#
# COMPACT_ATOMS: atom_id res chain seq x y z
N MET A 1 6.75 8.48 2.18
CA MET A 1 6.25 7.16 1.70
C MET A 1 7.20 6.63 0.65
N ASP A 2 7.60 5.36 0.70
CA ASP A 2 8.48 4.74 -0.32
C ASP A 2 7.91 4.77 -1.75
N GLU A 3 8.81 4.78 -2.73
CA GLU A 3 8.47 4.74 -4.16
C GLU A 3 7.63 3.51 -4.55
N GLN A 4 7.90 2.34 -3.95
CA GLN A 4 7.12 1.12 -4.23
C GLN A 4 5.66 1.24 -3.75
N LYS A 5 5.45 1.84 -2.57
CA LYS A 5 4.11 2.09 -2.01
C LYS A 5 3.36 3.11 -2.87
N GLN A 6 4.06 4.15 -3.34
CA GLN A 6 3.51 5.13 -4.28
C GLN A 6 3.12 4.49 -5.61
N LYS A 7 3.97 3.64 -6.20
CA LYS A 7 3.69 2.90 -7.45
C LYS A 7 2.46 2.01 -7.33
N ALA A 8 2.32 1.29 -6.21
CA ALA A 8 1.15 0.46 -5.96
C ALA A 8 -0.15 1.29 -5.94
N ILE A 9 -0.15 2.45 -5.27
CA ILE A 9 -1.31 3.38 -5.28
C ILE A 9 -1.53 3.95 -6.69
N GLN A 10 -0.47 4.34 -7.39
CA GLN A 10 -0.54 4.90 -8.75
C GLN A 10 -1.17 3.92 -9.75
N LYS A 11 -0.89 2.61 -9.63
CA LYS A 11 -1.47 1.58 -10.50
C LYS A 11 -3.00 1.50 -10.39
N HIS A 12 -3.54 1.84 -9.22
CA HIS A 12 -4.98 1.86 -8.95
C HIS A 12 -5.57 3.28 -8.92
N TYR A 13 -4.79 4.29 -9.30
CA TYR A 13 -5.15 5.71 -9.16
C TYR A 13 -6.42 6.09 -9.94
N ALA A 14 -6.59 5.57 -11.15
CA ALA A 14 -7.78 5.86 -11.95
C ALA A 14 -9.07 5.39 -11.26
N THR A 15 -9.02 4.19 -10.64
CA THR A 15 -10.13 3.62 -9.89
C THR A 15 -10.38 4.39 -8.60
N LEU A 16 -9.31 4.73 -7.87
CA LEU A 16 -9.39 5.56 -6.66
C LEU A 16 -10.06 6.90 -6.95
N VAL A 17 -9.59 7.64 -7.95
CA VAL A 17 -10.15 8.95 -8.32
C VAL A 17 -11.63 8.86 -8.69
N LYS A 18 -12.07 7.76 -9.31
CA LYS A 18 -13.45 7.59 -9.79
C LYS A 18 -14.43 7.17 -8.69
N SER A 19 -14.01 6.32 -7.76
CA SER A 19 -14.90 5.65 -6.82
C SER A 19 -14.67 5.99 -5.35
N MET A 20 -13.53 6.60 -5.01
CA MET A 20 -13.16 6.81 -3.61
C MET A 20 -13.93 7.96 -2.96
N ASN A 21 -14.49 7.69 -1.77
CA ASN A 21 -15.09 8.73 -0.94
C ASN A 21 -14.01 9.48 -0.13
N SER A 22 -13.37 10.46 -0.77
CA SER A 22 -12.26 11.22 -0.18
C SER A 22 -12.58 11.93 1.13
N LEU A 23 -13.81 12.38 1.35
CA LEU A 23 -14.19 13.05 2.60
C LEU A 23 -14.20 12.09 3.79
N TRP A 24 -14.72 10.89 3.58
CA TRP A 24 -14.81 9.86 4.62
C TRP A 24 -13.43 9.29 4.96
N ILE A 25 -12.65 8.96 3.92
CA ILE A 25 -11.25 8.53 4.08
C ILE A 25 -10.42 9.60 4.79
N MET A 26 -10.59 10.87 4.43
CA MET A 26 -9.89 11.98 5.09
C MET A 26 -10.23 12.08 6.58
N ASP A 27 -11.46 11.78 6.99
CA ASP A 27 -11.86 11.80 8.40
C ASP A 27 -11.08 10.73 9.20
N HIS A 28 -10.96 9.52 8.66
CA HIS A 28 -10.12 8.45 9.24
C HIS A 28 -8.64 8.85 9.31
N LEU A 29 -8.19 9.67 8.36
CA LEU A 29 -6.81 10.15 8.27
C LEU A 29 -6.57 11.49 8.97
N ALA A 30 -7.57 12.06 9.67
CA ALA A 30 -7.48 13.39 10.27
C ALA A 30 -6.29 13.52 11.24
N HIS A 31 -5.92 12.43 11.93
CA HIS A 31 -4.76 12.38 12.82
C HIS A 31 -3.39 12.51 12.10
N LEU A 32 -3.35 12.30 10.78
CA LEU A 32 -2.16 12.41 9.95
C LEU A 32 -2.08 13.74 9.18
N LEU A 33 -3.20 14.44 9.07
CA LEU A 33 -3.36 15.62 8.25
C LEU A 33 -3.30 16.87 9.12
N SER A 34 -2.65 17.91 8.62
CA SER A 34 -2.73 19.24 9.22
C SER A 34 -4.07 19.89 8.88
N LEU A 35 -4.51 20.84 9.72
CA LEU A 35 -5.74 21.60 9.48
C LEU A 35 -5.75 22.21 8.06
N GLU A 36 -4.64 22.83 7.64
CA GLU A 36 -4.48 23.43 6.31
C GLU A 36 -4.67 22.42 5.16
N GLU A 37 -4.16 21.19 5.31
CA GLU A 37 -4.30 20.14 4.31
C GLU A 37 -5.76 19.66 4.23
N MET A 38 -6.41 19.48 5.38
CA MET A 38 -7.83 19.12 5.45
C MET A 38 -8.70 20.22 4.85
N GLU A 39 -8.39 21.49 5.09
CA GLU A 39 -9.09 22.63 4.49
C GLU A 39 -8.91 22.66 2.97
N SER A 40 -7.70 22.39 2.47
CA SER A 40 -7.47 22.30 1.02
C SER A 40 -8.31 21.19 0.38
N ILE A 41 -8.42 20.03 1.02
CA ILE A 41 -9.23 18.91 0.52
C ILE A 41 -10.74 19.18 0.64
N ARG A 42 -11.17 19.92 1.67
CA ARG A 42 -12.58 20.28 1.92
C ARG A 42 -13.10 21.45 1.06
N LYS A 43 -12.26 22.06 0.23
CA LYS A 43 -12.65 23.19 -0.64
C LYS A 43 -13.94 22.85 -1.42
N ALA A 44 -14.96 23.70 -1.24
CA ALA A 44 -16.30 23.48 -1.79
C ALA A 44 -16.32 23.43 -3.33
N HIS A 45 -15.40 24.10 -4.00
CA HIS A 45 -15.30 24.14 -5.46
C HIS A 45 -14.65 22.87 -6.08
N LEU A 46 -14.00 22.03 -5.27
CA LEU A 46 -13.36 20.82 -5.78
C LEU A 46 -14.41 19.74 -6.07
N THR A 47 -14.30 19.14 -7.25
CA THR A 47 -15.05 17.92 -7.58
C THR A 47 -14.59 16.75 -6.67
N PRO A 48 -15.44 15.73 -6.45
CA PRO A 48 -15.05 14.55 -5.64
C PRO A 48 -13.74 13.91 -6.11
N GLN A 49 -13.53 13.90 -7.42
CA GLN A 49 -12.32 13.41 -8.08
C GLN A 49 -11.10 14.25 -7.71
N GLU A 50 -11.19 15.58 -7.79
CA GLU A 50 -10.10 16.47 -7.41
C GLU A 50 -9.74 16.36 -5.93
N ARG A 51 -10.75 16.23 -5.04
CA ARG A 51 -10.50 15.99 -3.62
C ARG A 51 -9.72 14.70 -3.38
N THR A 52 -10.03 13.64 -4.13
CA THR A 52 -9.27 12.39 -4.09
C THR A 52 -7.83 12.59 -4.56
N ARG A 53 -7.61 13.35 -5.64
CA ARG A 53 -6.24 13.65 -6.13
C ARG A 53 -5.43 14.41 -5.09
N GLU A 54 -6.03 15.42 -4.48
CA GLU A 54 -5.40 16.22 -3.42
C GLU A 54 -5.06 15.35 -2.20
N LEU A 55 -5.98 14.51 -1.74
CA LEU A 55 -5.74 13.61 -0.61
C LEU A 55 -4.58 12.65 -0.89
N ILE A 56 -4.51 12.05 -2.08
CA ILE A 56 -3.41 11.16 -2.48
C ILE A 56 -2.08 11.94 -2.55
N ALA A 57 -2.09 13.15 -3.11
CA ALA A 57 -0.92 13.99 -3.20
C ALA A 57 -0.37 14.37 -1.81
N VAL A 58 -1.25 14.68 -0.86
CA VAL A 58 -0.89 14.92 0.54
C VAL A 58 -0.28 13.66 1.15
N LEU A 59 -0.90 12.49 0.98
CA LEU A 59 -0.40 11.22 1.51
C LEU A 59 1.01 10.87 1.01
N PHE A 60 1.33 11.18 -0.25
CA PHE A 60 2.66 10.95 -0.81
C PHE A 60 3.75 11.82 -0.18
N ARG A 61 3.38 13.03 0.26
CA ARG A 61 4.28 13.96 0.95
C ARG A 61 4.51 13.60 2.42
N LYS A 62 3.73 12.69 2.99
CA LYS A 62 3.88 12.29 4.40
C LYS A 62 5.12 11.43 4.63
N THR A 63 5.80 11.74 5.73
CA THR A 63 6.95 11.00 6.25
C THR A 63 6.57 9.56 6.57
N GLU A 64 7.49 8.63 6.35
CA GLU A 64 7.24 7.21 6.57
C GLU A 64 7.02 6.85 8.06
N GLU A 65 7.57 7.63 8.98
CA GLU A 65 7.37 7.47 10.44
C GLU A 65 5.88 7.45 10.83
N LEU A 66 5.06 8.21 10.10
CA LEU A 66 3.62 8.29 10.29
C LEU A 66 2.84 7.13 9.64
N ARG A 67 3.53 6.19 8.98
CA ARG A 67 2.98 5.04 8.26
C ARG A 67 1.76 5.39 7.38
N PRO A 68 1.83 6.43 6.53
CA PRO A 68 0.69 6.94 5.76
C PRO A 68 0.07 5.88 4.85
N PHE A 69 0.87 4.96 4.32
CA PHE A 69 0.39 3.83 3.53
C PHE A 69 -0.52 2.90 4.34
N GLY A 70 -0.07 2.48 5.51
CA GLY A 70 -0.83 1.56 6.37
C GLY A 70 -2.14 2.20 6.85
N CYS A 71 -2.11 3.47 7.25
CA CYS A 71 -3.32 4.19 7.64
C CYS A 71 -4.28 4.37 6.47
N PHE A 72 -3.78 4.66 5.26
CA PHE A 72 -4.61 4.77 4.06
C PHE A 72 -5.30 3.46 3.70
N ILE A 73 -4.57 2.34 3.71
CA ILE A 73 -5.15 1.02 3.48
C ILE A 73 -6.22 0.71 4.53
N LYS A 74 -5.93 0.95 5.81
CA LYS A 74 -6.91 0.73 6.88
C LYS A 74 -8.17 1.58 6.69
N ALA A 75 -8.02 2.85 6.33
CA ALA A 75 -9.16 3.73 6.06
C ALA A 75 -10.03 3.22 4.90
N LEU A 76 -9.42 2.68 3.84
CA LEU A 76 -10.14 2.03 2.74
C LEU A 76 -10.91 0.78 3.22
N GLU A 77 -10.28 -0.07 4.05
CA GLU A 77 -10.93 -1.26 4.61
C GLU A 77 -12.11 -0.92 5.53
N GLU A 78 -12.04 0.20 6.24
CA GLU A 78 -13.09 0.66 7.16
C GLU A 78 -14.26 1.37 6.44
N THR A 79 -14.12 1.73 5.15
CA THR A 79 -15.14 2.49 4.40
C THR A 79 -16.33 1.65 3.95
N ASP A 80 -16.09 0.68 3.06
CA ASP A 80 -17.09 -0.28 2.59
C ASP A 80 -16.40 -1.45 1.88
N ASP A 81 -17.17 -2.50 1.56
CA ASP A 81 -16.67 -3.71 0.92
C ASP A 81 -15.98 -3.46 -0.43
N ASN A 82 -16.40 -2.46 -1.22
CA ASN A 82 -15.74 -2.14 -2.49
C ASN A 82 -14.37 -1.52 -2.26
N HIS A 83 -14.27 -0.62 -1.28
CA HIS A 83 -13.00 0.00 -0.89
C HIS A 83 -12.06 -1.02 -0.22
N LYS A 84 -12.60 -2.00 0.51
CA LYS A 84 -11.84 -3.11 1.05
C LYS A 84 -11.19 -3.95 -0.06
N ILE A 85 -11.95 -4.31 -1.10
CA ILE A 85 -11.41 -5.02 -2.29
C ILE A 85 -10.29 -4.19 -2.95
N LEU A 86 -10.46 -2.87 -3.01
CA LEU A 86 -9.45 -1.97 -3.56
C LEU A 86 -8.19 -1.91 -2.68
N ALA A 87 -8.34 -1.86 -1.36
CA ALA A 87 -7.23 -1.91 -0.41
C ALA A 87 -6.43 -3.22 -0.56
N GLU A 88 -7.12 -4.36 -0.66
CA GLU A 88 -6.48 -5.66 -0.91
C GLU A 88 -5.75 -5.72 -2.25
N ALA A 89 -6.31 -5.12 -3.31
CA ALA A 89 -5.67 -5.05 -4.62
C ALA A 89 -4.39 -4.19 -4.61
N ILE A 90 -4.40 -3.07 -3.88
CA ILE A 90 -3.22 -2.22 -3.68
C ILE A 90 -2.17 -2.96 -2.87
N LEU A 91 -2.56 -3.62 -1.77
CA LEU A 91 -1.65 -4.44 -0.95
C LEU A 91 -1.03 -5.59 -1.75
N LYS A 92 -1.82 -6.33 -2.54
CA LYS A 92 -1.32 -7.40 -3.42
C LYS A 92 -0.33 -6.87 -4.44
N THR A 93 -0.58 -5.69 -5.01
CA THR A 93 0.34 -5.04 -5.96
C THR A 93 1.66 -4.72 -5.27
N TYR A 94 1.61 -4.09 -4.10
CA TYR A 94 2.79 -3.79 -3.29
C TYR A 94 3.58 -5.06 -2.93
N THR A 95 2.91 -6.10 -2.42
CA THR A 95 3.53 -7.36 -2.02
C THR A 95 4.08 -8.14 -3.21
N HIS A 96 3.45 -8.09 -4.38
CA HIS A 96 3.96 -8.75 -5.59
C HIS A 96 5.21 -8.05 -6.13
N GLU A 97 5.21 -6.71 -6.16
CA GLU A 97 6.36 -5.92 -6.61
C GLU A 97 7.52 -5.96 -5.60
N ASN A 98 7.23 -6.11 -4.30
CA ASN A 98 8.25 -6.23 -3.26
C ASN A 98 8.69 -7.69 -3.01
N GLY A 99 7.80 -8.66 -3.22
CA GLY A 99 8.04 -10.10 -3.07
C GLY A 99 8.94 -10.69 -4.14
N ALA A 100 9.00 -10.07 -5.33
CA ALA A 100 10.02 -10.38 -6.34
C ALA A 100 11.45 -10.10 -5.83
N ASN A 101 11.62 -9.22 -4.84
CA ASN A 101 12.92 -8.93 -4.23
C ASN A 101 13.25 -9.85 -3.02
N VAL A 102 12.28 -10.60 -2.50
CA VAL A 102 12.48 -11.57 -1.41
C VAL A 102 12.65 -13.00 -1.95
N ALA A 103 12.02 -13.31 -3.09
CA ALA A 103 12.18 -14.61 -3.75
C ALA A 103 13.60 -14.85 -4.30
N GLU A 104 14.35 -13.81 -4.66
CA GLU A 104 15.73 -13.96 -5.15
C GLU A 104 16.76 -14.20 -4.02
N LYS A 105 16.45 -13.81 -2.77
CA LYS A 105 17.33 -14.06 -1.61
C LYS A 105 17.12 -15.42 -0.95
N VAL A 106 16.02 -16.12 -1.22
CA VAL A 106 15.75 -17.46 -0.65
C VAL A 106 16.25 -18.60 -1.56
N SER A 107 16.52 -18.34 -2.85
CA SER A 107 17.01 -19.37 -3.78
C SER A 107 18.54 -19.55 -3.83
N ARG A 108 19.34 -18.72 -3.15
CA ARG A 108 20.83 -18.85 -3.17
C ARG A 108 21.46 -19.51 -1.94
N ASN A 109 20.69 -19.89 -0.93
CA ASN A 109 21.23 -20.48 0.30
C ASN A 109 20.81 -21.95 0.55
N SER A 110 20.17 -22.60 -0.42
CA SER A 110 19.64 -23.96 -0.24
C SER A 110 20.35 -25.04 -1.05
N HIS A 111 21.50 -24.76 -1.64
CA HIS A 111 22.19 -25.74 -2.49
C HIS A 111 23.68 -25.72 -2.22
N LEU A 112 24.10 -26.20 -1.05
CA LEU A 112 25.38 -26.83 -0.79
C LEU A 112 25.27 -27.56 0.55
N ASP A 113 25.65 -28.84 0.51
CA ASP A 113 25.89 -29.72 1.66
C ASP A 113 24.70 -30.53 2.23
N ALA A 114 24.42 -31.67 1.60
CA ALA A 114 24.01 -32.87 2.33
C ALA A 114 24.25 -34.14 1.48
N GLY A 115 25.32 -34.88 1.82
CA GLY A 115 25.25 -36.34 1.78
C GLY A 115 26.08 -37.04 0.70
N GLU A 116 27.39 -36.82 0.69
CA GLU A 116 28.31 -37.87 0.23
C GLU A 116 28.24 -39.08 1.19
N THR A 117 27.97 -40.24 0.60
CA THR A 117 28.52 -41.58 0.92
C THR A 117 28.33 -42.14 2.32
N GLU A 118 27.67 -43.31 2.43
CA GLU A 118 28.27 -44.44 3.17
C GLU A 118 27.66 -45.79 2.77
N HIS A 119 28.55 -46.77 2.76
CA HIS A 119 28.51 -48.03 2.05
C HIS A 119 28.56 -49.15 3.11
N GLY A 120 27.63 -50.11 3.06
CA GLY A 120 27.74 -51.44 3.69
C GLY A 120 27.49 -51.53 5.19
N PHE A 121 26.64 -52.48 5.61
CA PHE A 121 27.07 -53.57 6.47
C PHE A 121 26.02 -54.70 6.49
N LYS A 122 26.55 -55.92 6.58
CA LYS A 122 25.95 -57.24 6.47
C LYS A 122 25.77 -57.83 7.86
N MET A 123 24.63 -58.47 8.14
CA MET A 123 24.51 -59.66 9.00
C MET A 123 23.40 -60.55 8.46
#